data_AF-A0AAE4JD34-F1
#
_entry.id   AF-A0AAE4JD34-F1
#
_cell.length_a   1.000
_cell.length_b   1.000
_cell.length_c   1.000
_cell.angle_alpha   90.00
_cell.angle_beta   90.00
_cell.angle_gamma   90.00
#
_symmetry.space_group_name_H-M   'P 1'
#
loop_
_entity.id
_entity.type
_entity.pdbx_description
1 polymer ?
#
loop_
_entity_poly.entity_id
_entity_poly.type
_entity_poly.pdbx_seq_one_letter_code
_entity_poly.pdbx_strand_id
1 'polypeptide(L)'
;MLTALGAAVIAAVASLVGVTLGALVEPLKLNAARRSKLRQDRADRCGRFIEAGARARQHLVSINVTYRQDAGSERLAAYEDEYYTVRAEMRSLLGLLVMSGPEELVEAAREVRRKDMDLHHVRHEPDDGGEFTKVVLPKAVRDAVVELDRAIEAFALVARKHTS
;
A
#
# COMPACT_ATOMS: atom_id res chain seq x y z
N MET A 1 46.58 -43.14 -26.99
CA MET A 1 47.05 -41.84 -26.44
C MET A 1 46.44 -40.62 -27.13
N LEU A 2 46.33 -40.58 -28.47
CA LEU A 2 45.74 -39.46 -29.22
C LEU A 2 44.27 -39.12 -28.85
N THR A 3 43.45 -40.12 -28.50
CA THR A 3 42.05 -39.92 -28.11
C THR A 3 41.87 -39.29 -26.73
N ALA A 4 42.73 -39.63 -25.77
CA ALA A 4 42.71 -39.06 -24.42
C ALA A 4 43.12 -37.59 -24.40
N LEU A 5 44.10 -37.21 -25.24
CA LEU A 5 44.55 -35.84 -25.43
C LEU A 5 43.45 -34.96 -26.07
N GLY A 6 42.73 -35.48 -27.06
CA GLY A 6 41.59 -34.78 -27.67
C GLY A 6 40.45 -34.52 -26.68
N ALA A 7 40.10 -35.52 -25.86
CA ALA A 7 39.05 -35.38 -24.84
C ALA A 7 39.41 -34.35 -23.76
N ALA A 8 40.67 -34.31 -23.33
CA ALA A 8 41.15 -33.35 -22.33
C ALA A 8 41.09 -31.90 -22.82
N VAL A 9 41.45 -31.65 -24.09
CA VAL A 9 41.36 -30.31 -24.70
C VAL A 9 39.91 -29.85 -24.84
N ILE A 10 39.01 -30.73 -25.26
CA ILE A 10 37.58 -30.41 -25.35
C ILE A 10 36.99 -30.08 -23.98
N ALA A 11 37.34 -30.86 -22.94
CA ALA A 11 36.90 -30.59 -21.57
C ALA A 11 37.42 -29.25 -21.04
N ALA A 12 38.68 -28.89 -21.36
CA ALA A 12 39.27 -27.61 -20.97
C ALA A 12 38.61 -26.41 -21.66
N VAL A 13 38.26 -26.53 -22.95
CA VAL A 13 37.55 -25.48 -23.68
C VAL A 13 36.11 -25.36 -23.18
N ALA A 14 35.42 -26.47 -22.94
CA ALA A 14 34.06 -26.47 -22.41
C ALA A 14 33.99 -25.87 -21.01
N SER A 15 34.98 -26.15 -20.14
CA SER A 15 35.04 -25.56 -18.80
C SER A 15 35.33 -24.06 -18.85
N LEU A 16 36.22 -23.61 -19.73
CA LEU A 16 36.52 -22.19 -19.92
C LEU A 16 35.30 -21.41 -20.44
N VAL A 17 34.57 -21.99 -21.40
CA VAL A 17 33.32 -21.43 -21.93
C VAL A 17 32.21 -21.42 -20.88
N GLY A 18 32.09 -22.48 -20.06
CA GLY A 18 31.13 -22.55 -18.96
C GLY A 18 31.40 -21.50 -17.88
N VAL A 19 32.66 -21.29 -17.49
CA VAL A 19 33.05 -20.30 -16.47
C VAL A 19 32.86 -18.87 -16.98
N THR A 20 33.22 -18.60 -18.24
CA THR A 20 33.04 -17.27 -18.86
C THR A 20 31.57 -16.91 -19.08
N LEU A 21 30.74 -17.86 -19.54
CA LEU A 21 29.29 -17.66 -19.60
C LEU A 21 28.67 -17.52 -18.21
N GLY A 22 29.12 -18.30 -17.22
CA GLY A 22 28.70 -18.18 -15.83
C GLY A 22 28.95 -16.76 -15.29
N ALA A 23 30.17 -16.25 -15.47
CA ALA A 23 30.58 -14.91 -15.03
C ALA A 23 29.81 -13.78 -15.72
N LEU A 24 29.32 -13.98 -16.96
CA LEU A 24 28.49 -13.01 -17.68
C LEU A 24 27.02 -13.06 -17.28
N VAL A 25 26.50 -14.25 -16.93
CA VAL A 25 25.09 -14.45 -16.58
C VAL A 25 24.81 -14.11 -15.11
N GLU A 26 25.77 -14.30 -14.23
CA GLU A 26 25.65 -14.01 -12.80
C GLU A 26 25.28 -12.54 -12.49
N PRO A 27 25.92 -11.50 -13.06
CA PRO A 27 25.49 -10.12 -12.86
C PRO A 27 24.10 -9.83 -13.44
N LEU A 28 23.71 -10.50 -14.53
CA LEU A 28 22.35 -10.37 -15.09
C LEU A 28 21.30 -10.97 -14.15
N LYS A 29 21.58 -12.14 -13.58
CA LYS A 29 20.72 -12.79 -12.57
C LYS A 29 20.58 -11.94 -11.32
N LEU A 30 21.69 -11.40 -10.81
CA LEU A 30 21.68 -10.51 -9.63
C LEU A 30 20.89 -9.22 -9.90
N ASN A 31 21.04 -8.62 -11.08
CA ASN A 31 20.26 -7.44 -11.47
C ASN A 31 18.76 -7.75 -11.64
N ALA A 32 18.41 -8.92 -12.19
CA ALA A 32 17.03 -9.36 -12.31
C ALA A 32 16.41 -9.63 -10.92
N ALA A 33 17.13 -10.33 -10.03
CA ALA A 33 16.69 -10.59 -8.66
C ALA A 33 16.51 -9.29 -7.87
N ARG A 34 17.44 -8.33 -8.00
CA ARG A 34 17.33 -7.00 -7.36
C ARG A 34 16.11 -6.24 -7.87
N ARG A 35 15.84 -6.25 -9.18
CA ARG A 35 14.63 -5.61 -9.75
C ARG A 35 13.35 -6.28 -9.26
N SER A 36 13.32 -7.61 -9.21
CA SER A 36 12.17 -8.36 -8.69
C SER A 36 11.90 -8.01 -7.23
N LYS A 37 12.95 -7.98 -6.39
CA LYS A 37 12.84 -7.59 -4.99
C LYS A 37 12.30 -6.18 -4.82
N LEU A 38 12.80 -5.22 -5.60
CA LEU A 38 12.30 -3.83 -5.55
C LEU A 38 10.83 -3.71 -5.95
N ARG A 39 10.36 -4.50 -6.93
CA ARG A 39 8.94 -4.55 -7.30
C ARG A 39 8.09 -5.15 -6.19
N GLN A 40 8.55 -6.22 -5.56
CA GLN A 40 7.86 -6.86 -4.44
C GLN A 40 7.80 -5.93 -3.23
N ASP A 41 8.92 -5.34 -2.81
CA ASP A 41 8.96 -4.38 -1.69
C ASP A 41 8.01 -3.19 -1.94
N ARG A 42 7.90 -2.74 -3.20
CA ARG A 42 6.95 -1.69 -3.58
C ARG A 42 5.51 -2.17 -3.52
N ALA A 43 5.22 -3.38 -4.02
CA ALA A 43 3.90 -3.99 -3.97
C ALA A 43 3.41 -4.13 -2.53
N ASP A 44 4.27 -4.63 -1.63
CA ASP A 44 3.97 -4.80 -0.22
C ASP A 44 3.67 -3.46 0.46
N ARG A 45 4.45 -2.41 0.18
CA ARG A 45 4.19 -1.06 0.70
C ARG A 45 2.86 -0.50 0.19
N CYS A 46 2.54 -0.68 -1.08
CA CYS A 46 1.27 -0.22 -1.65
C CYS A 46 0.09 -0.99 -1.04
N GLY A 47 0.20 -2.31 -0.89
CA GLY A 47 -0.81 -3.15 -0.27
C GLY A 47 -1.08 -2.73 1.18
N ARG A 48 -0.03 -2.55 1.98
CA ARG A 48 -0.15 -2.06 3.36
C ARG A 48 -0.76 -0.66 3.43
N PHE A 49 -0.47 0.21 2.47
CA PHE A 49 -1.04 1.56 2.44
C PHE A 49 -2.55 1.53 2.16
N ILE A 50 -2.99 0.66 1.25
CA ILE A 50 -4.40 0.41 0.96
C ILE A 50 -5.11 -0.15 2.20
N GLU A 51 -4.52 -1.16 2.85
CA GLU A 51 -5.08 -1.76 4.07
C GLU A 51 -5.21 -0.73 5.19
N ALA A 52 -4.17 0.07 5.42
CA ALA A 52 -4.21 1.14 6.41
C ALA A 52 -5.30 2.18 6.07
N GLY A 53 -5.45 2.59 4.81
CA GLY A 53 -6.55 3.47 4.39
C GLY A 53 -7.93 2.88 4.65
N ALA A 54 -8.13 1.59 4.34
CA ALA A 54 -9.40 0.89 4.57
C ALA A 54 -9.73 0.76 6.07
N ARG A 55 -8.72 0.48 6.90
CA ARG A 55 -8.86 0.44 8.36
C ARG A 55 -9.16 1.81 8.95
N ALA A 56 -8.46 2.87 8.51
CA ALA A 56 -8.72 4.23 8.95
C ALA A 56 -10.18 4.64 8.69
N ARG A 57 -10.68 4.36 7.47
CA ARG A 57 -12.09 4.53 7.11
C ARG A 57 -13.02 3.78 8.06
N GLN A 58 -12.73 2.50 8.33
CA GLN A 58 -13.54 1.67 9.23
C GLN A 58 -13.60 2.26 10.64
N HIS A 59 -12.46 2.68 11.21
CA HIS A 59 -12.43 3.26 12.56
C HIS A 59 -13.18 4.60 12.61
N LEU A 60 -13.08 5.46 11.59
CA LEU A 60 -13.85 6.71 11.51
C LEU A 60 -15.37 6.47 11.44
N VAL A 61 -15.80 5.45 10.69
CA VAL A 61 -17.21 5.02 10.67
C VAL A 61 -17.64 4.51 12.04
N SER A 62 -16.83 3.67 12.70
CA SER A 62 -17.12 3.17 14.05
C SER A 62 -17.19 4.29 15.09
N ILE A 63 -16.33 5.31 14.98
CA ILE A 63 -16.39 6.53 15.80
C ILE A 63 -17.72 7.24 15.62
N ASN A 64 -18.16 7.47 14.37
CA ASN A 64 -19.44 8.12 14.09
C ASN A 64 -20.62 7.33 14.68
N VAL A 65 -20.67 6.01 14.45
CA VAL A 65 -21.74 5.15 14.97
C VAL A 65 -21.75 5.15 16.49
N THR A 66 -20.59 4.98 17.13
CA THR A 66 -20.46 4.95 18.60
C THR A 66 -20.89 6.27 19.22
N TYR A 67 -20.46 7.39 18.62
CA TYR A 67 -20.85 8.74 19.03
C TYR A 67 -22.37 8.94 18.95
N ARG A 68 -23.00 8.53 17.84
CA ARG A 68 -24.46 8.67 17.64
C ARG A 68 -25.30 7.76 18.54
N GLN A 69 -24.74 6.62 18.93
CA GLN A 69 -25.40 5.67 19.83
C GLN A 69 -25.27 6.05 21.31
N ASP A 70 -24.42 7.02 21.65
CA ASP A 70 -24.01 7.32 23.02
C ASP A 70 -23.52 6.06 23.76
N ALA A 71 -22.79 5.21 23.02
CA ALA A 71 -22.42 3.86 23.46
C ALA A 71 -21.22 3.82 24.44
N GLY A 72 -20.87 4.95 25.05
CA GLY A 72 -19.83 5.10 26.07
C GLY A 72 -18.52 5.72 25.56
N SER A 73 -17.92 6.57 26.40
CA SER A 73 -16.67 7.29 26.10
C SER A 73 -15.45 6.38 25.98
N GLU A 74 -15.41 5.27 26.71
CA GLU A 74 -14.30 4.30 26.65
C GLU A 74 -14.20 3.63 25.27
N ARG A 75 -15.34 3.20 24.72
CA ARG A 75 -15.38 2.59 23.37
C ARG A 75 -15.03 3.61 22.29
N LEU A 76 -15.48 4.85 22.44
CA LEU A 76 -15.13 5.94 21.53
C LEU A 76 -13.61 6.18 21.54
N ALA A 77 -13.01 6.29 22.73
CA ALA A 77 -11.58 6.49 22.89
C ALA A 77 -10.76 5.34 22.28
N ALA A 78 -11.22 4.09 22.41
CA ALA A 78 -10.56 2.94 21.78
C ALA A 78 -10.51 3.05 20.25
N TYR A 79 -11.63 3.42 19.60
CA TYR A 79 -11.62 3.61 18.15
C TYR A 79 -10.80 4.83 17.70
N GLU A 80 -10.73 5.89 18.51
CA GLU A 80 -9.86 7.03 18.23
C GLU A 80 -8.38 6.63 18.30
N ASP A 81 -7.97 5.86 19.30
CA ASP A 81 -6.59 5.36 19.43
C ASP A 81 -6.21 4.44 18.26
N GLU A 82 -7.09 3.50 17.90
CA GLU A 82 -6.92 2.65 16.73
C GLU A 82 -6.80 3.47 15.44
N TYR A 83 -7.65 4.48 15.26
CA TYR A 83 -7.58 5.38 14.11
C TYR A 83 -6.24 6.13 14.05
N TYR A 84 -5.77 6.72 15.16
CA TYR A 84 -4.50 7.44 15.17
C TYR A 84 -3.30 6.51 14.95
N THR A 85 -3.37 5.27 15.43
CA THR A 85 -2.38 4.23 15.17
C THR A 85 -2.28 3.94 13.67
N VAL A 86 -3.41 3.68 13.02
CA VAL A 86 -3.45 3.42 11.57
C VAL A 86 -3.03 4.65 10.75
N ARG A 87 -3.41 5.85 11.18
CA ARG A 87 -2.99 7.11 10.53
C ARG A 87 -1.48 7.34 10.63
N ALA A 88 -0.85 6.93 11.73
CA ALA A 88 0.60 6.96 11.85
C ALA A 88 1.26 5.96 10.89
N GLU A 89 0.69 4.77 10.73
CA GLU A 89 1.14 3.79 9.74
C GLU A 89 1.04 4.33 8.30
N MET A 90 -0.11 4.92 7.93
CA MET A 90 -0.28 5.57 6.62
C MET A 90 0.78 6.65 6.38
N ARG A 91 1.09 7.46 7.40
CA ARG A 91 2.14 8.50 7.29
C ARG A 91 3.51 7.90 7.05
N SER A 92 3.86 6.82 7.76
CA SER A 92 5.13 6.11 7.59
C SER A 92 5.26 5.52 6.18
N LEU A 93 4.22 4.83 5.71
CA LEU A 93 4.17 4.24 4.37
C LEU A 93 4.23 5.31 3.28
N LEU A 94 3.53 6.44 3.43
CA LEU A 94 3.65 7.57 2.52
C LEU A 94 5.10 8.09 2.48
N GLY A 95 5.78 8.19 3.62
CA GLY A 95 7.19 8.57 3.67
C GLY A 95 8.07 7.64 2.84
N LEU A 96 7.84 6.33 2.92
CA LEU A 96 8.55 5.34 2.09
C LEU A 96 8.24 5.50 0.59
N LEU A 97 6.98 5.81 0.24
CA LEU A 97 6.57 6.08 -1.14
C LEU A 97 7.22 7.37 -1.67
N VAL A 98 7.29 8.44 -0.88
CA VAL A 98 7.98 9.69 -1.25
C VAL A 98 9.46 9.45 -1.52
N MET A 99 10.12 8.61 -0.72
CA MET A 99 11.56 8.34 -0.88
C MET A 99 11.90 7.47 -2.09
N SER A 100 10.98 6.66 -2.60
CA SER A 100 11.33 5.57 -3.54
C SER A 100 10.31 5.28 -4.64
N GLY A 101 9.19 5.99 -4.65
CA GLY A 101 8.09 5.85 -5.58
C GLY A 101 8.12 6.91 -6.69
N PRO A 102 7.47 6.63 -7.83
CA PRO A 102 7.25 7.64 -8.87
C PRO A 102 6.26 8.71 -8.38
N GLU A 103 6.39 9.95 -8.88
CA GLU A 103 5.59 11.09 -8.42
C GLU A 103 4.08 10.84 -8.52
N GLU A 104 3.60 10.22 -9.60
CA GLU A 104 2.17 9.91 -9.76
C GLU A 104 1.61 8.98 -8.67
N LEU A 105 2.45 8.06 -8.15
CA LEU A 105 2.07 7.17 -7.05
C LEU A 105 2.03 7.94 -5.72
N VAL A 106 2.97 8.86 -5.54
CA VAL A 106 3.04 9.73 -4.37
C VAL A 106 1.83 10.67 -4.32
N GLU A 107 1.46 11.28 -5.44
CA GLU A 107 0.28 12.14 -5.55
C GLU A 107 -1.02 11.38 -5.27
N ALA A 108 -1.17 10.18 -5.82
CA ALA A 108 -2.33 9.35 -5.51
C ALA A 108 -2.38 8.96 -4.01
N ALA A 109 -1.24 8.67 -3.37
CA ALA A 109 -1.19 8.41 -1.93
C ALA A 109 -1.49 9.66 -1.09
N ARG A 110 -1.06 10.85 -1.53
CA ARG A 110 -1.41 12.14 -0.91
C ARG A 110 -2.92 12.38 -0.99
N GLU A 111 -3.55 12.03 -2.11
CA GLU A 111 -5.01 12.14 -2.27
C GLU A 111 -5.76 11.24 -1.28
N VAL A 112 -5.35 9.98 -1.11
CA VAL A 112 -5.92 9.09 -0.09
C VAL A 112 -5.85 9.73 1.30
N ARG A 113 -4.70 10.31 1.66
CA ARG A 113 -4.57 11.02 2.94
C ARG A 113 -5.43 12.28 3.05
N ARG A 114 -5.65 13.00 1.95
CA ARG A 114 -6.58 14.15 1.95
C ARG A 114 -8.00 13.69 2.23
N LYS A 115 -8.47 12.65 1.53
CA LYS A 115 -9.83 12.11 1.72
C LYS A 115 -10.04 11.45 3.09
N ASP A 116 -9.02 10.82 3.66
CA ASP A 116 -9.02 10.37 5.06
C ASP A 116 -9.23 11.54 6.03
N MET A 117 -8.52 12.66 5.80
CA MET A 117 -8.70 13.86 6.60
C MET A 117 -10.06 14.52 6.42
N ASP A 118 -10.61 14.52 5.20
CA ASP A 118 -11.95 15.03 4.93
C ASP A 118 -12.99 14.22 5.72
N LEU A 119 -12.91 12.88 5.66
CA LEU A 119 -13.76 12.00 6.46
C LEU A 119 -13.59 12.24 7.97
N HIS A 120 -12.35 12.42 8.42
CA HIS A 120 -12.07 12.76 9.82
C HIS A 120 -12.75 14.06 10.25
N HIS A 121 -12.73 15.10 9.43
CA HIS A 121 -13.36 16.38 9.76
C HIS A 121 -14.89 16.28 9.83
N VAL A 122 -15.51 15.54 8.92
CA VAL A 122 -16.98 15.42 8.87
C VAL A 122 -17.55 14.33 9.79
N ARG A 123 -16.70 13.57 10.50
CA ARG A 123 -17.12 12.38 11.28
C ARG A 123 -18.16 12.66 12.39
N HIS A 124 -18.34 13.91 12.80
CA HIS A 124 -19.33 14.32 13.79
C HIS A 124 -20.41 15.25 13.21
N GLU A 125 -20.48 15.41 11.89
CA GLU A 125 -21.51 16.24 11.29
C GLU A 125 -22.92 15.70 11.57
N PRO A 126 -23.88 16.59 11.87
CA PRO A 126 -25.26 16.21 12.10
C PRO A 126 -25.93 15.75 10.80
N ASP A 127 -27.14 15.18 10.91
CA ASP A 127 -27.95 14.89 9.73
C ASP A 127 -28.55 16.19 9.16
N ASP A 128 -28.43 16.37 7.84
CA ASP A 128 -29.13 17.45 7.13
C ASP A 128 -30.62 17.11 7.01
N GLY A 129 -31.44 17.65 7.92
CA GLY A 129 -32.90 17.74 7.77
C GLY A 129 -33.68 16.42 7.68
N GLY A 130 -33.05 15.29 8.00
CA GLY A 130 -33.66 13.96 8.05
C GLY A 130 -33.93 13.46 9.47
N GLU A 131 -34.58 12.30 9.58
CA GLU A 131 -34.83 11.62 10.86
C GLU A 131 -33.50 11.11 11.45
N PHE A 132 -33.10 11.63 12.62
CA PHE A 132 -31.89 11.21 13.33
C PHE A 132 -31.96 9.70 13.60
N THR A 133 -31.24 8.94 12.78
CA THR A 133 -31.24 7.48 12.88
C THR A 133 -29.90 7.04 13.44
N LYS A 134 -29.91 6.39 14.61
CA LYS A 134 -28.71 5.88 15.31
C LYS A 134 -27.91 4.82 14.54
N VAL A 135 -28.38 4.44 13.35
CA VAL A 135 -27.84 3.34 12.52
C VAL A 135 -27.44 3.85 11.12
N VAL A 136 -27.98 4.97 10.66
CA VAL A 136 -27.68 5.51 9.33
C VAL A 136 -26.63 6.60 9.47
N LEU A 137 -25.56 6.49 8.68
CA LEU A 137 -24.51 7.50 8.61
C LEU A 137 -25.05 8.79 7.99
N PRO A 138 -24.72 9.99 8.50
CA PRO A 138 -25.06 11.26 7.87
C PRO A 138 -24.62 11.33 6.41
N LYS A 139 -25.32 12.12 5.59
CA LYS A 139 -25.01 12.25 4.16
C LYS A 139 -23.55 12.66 3.93
N ALA A 140 -23.05 13.65 4.65
CA ALA A 140 -21.66 14.10 4.53
C ALA A 140 -20.65 12.99 4.87
N VAL A 141 -20.91 12.19 5.91
CA VAL A 141 -20.07 11.05 6.29
C VAL A 141 -20.09 9.98 5.19
N ARG A 142 -21.27 9.65 4.64
CA ARG A 142 -21.39 8.67 3.53
C ARG A 142 -20.64 9.14 2.29
N ASP A 143 -20.82 10.41 1.93
CA ASP A 143 -20.18 10.99 0.75
C ASP A 143 -18.65 10.99 0.94
N ALA A 144 -18.15 11.37 2.12
CA ALA A 144 -16.70 11.31 2.43
C ALA A 144 -16.14 9.87 2.44
N VAL A 145 -16.91 8.89 2.93
CA VAL A 145 -16.55 7.46 2.85
C VAL A 145 -16.37 7.01 1.40
N VAL A 146 -17.33 7.35 0.53
CA VAL A 146 -17.28 7.02 -0.90
C VAL A 146 -16.09 7.69 -1.59
N GLU A 147 -15.81 8.95 -1.26
CA GLU A 147 -14.67 9.69 -1.81
C GLU A 147 -13.33 9.10 -1.37
N LEU A 148 -13.21 8.64 -0.12
CA LEU A 148 -12.03 7.91 0.34
C LEU A 148 -11.87 6.56 -0.37
N ASP A 149 -12.94 5.80 -0.55
CA ASP A 149 -12.89 4.53 -1.29
C ASP A 149 -12.45 4.73 -2.74
N ARG A 150 -12.97 5.76 -3.42
CA ARG A 150 -12.54 6.14 -4.77
C ARG A 150 -11.07 6.52 -4.81
N ALA A 151 -10.56 7.26 -3.82
CA ALA A 151 -9.15 7.60 -3.74
C ALA A 151 -8.27 6.36 -3.54
N ILE A 152 -8.70 5.40 -2.70
CA ILE A 152 -7.99 4.13 -2.49
C ILE A 152 -7.96 3.31 -3.80
N GLU A 153 -9.07 3.22 -4.52
CA GLU A 153 -9.14 2.54 -5.82
C GLU A 153 -8.23 3.21 -6.86
N ALA A 154 -8.27 4.55 -6.95
CA ALA A 154 -7.40 5.31 -7.84
C ALA A 154 -5.91 5.08 -7.52
N PHE A 155 -5.54 5.08 -6.24
CA PHE A 155 -4.19 4.70 -5.80
C PHE A 155 -3.82 3.28 -6.21
N ALA A 156 -4.72 2.30 -6.01
CA ALA A 156 -4.48 0.92 -6.41
C ALA A 156 -4.26 0.76 -7.92
N LEU A 157 -5.02 1.50 -8.75
CA LEU A 157 -4.85 1.51 -10.20
C LEU A 157 -3.50 2.10 -10.63
N VAL A 158 -3.03 3.15 -9.96
CA VAL A 158 -1.69 3.71 -10.19
C VAL A 158 -0.62 2.73 -9.71
N ALA A 159 -0.75 2.18 -8.51
CA ALA A 159 0.17 1.19 -7.94
C ALA A 159 0.35 -0.01 -8.87
N ARG A 160 -0.74 -0.54 -9.45
CA ARG A 160 -0.71 -1.66 -10.39
C ARG A 160 0.27 -1.44 -11.55
N LYS A 161 0.39 -0.22 -12.08
CA LYS A 161 1.32 0.10 -13.18
C LYS A 161 2.80 -0.05 -12.78
N HIS A 162 3.09 0.07 -11.50
CA HIS A 162 4.46 0.16 -10.95
C HIS A 162 4.91 -1.08 -10.18
N THR A 163 3.98 -2.00 -9.93
CA THR A 163 4.19 -3.22 -9.16
C THR A 163 4.02 -4.50 -9.99
N SER A 164 3.49 -4.39 -11.23
CA SER A 164 3.44 -5.50 -12.20
C SER A 164 4.74 -5.70 -12.98
#